data_AF-A0A9P5UI39-F1
#
_entry.id   AF-A0A9P5UI39-F1
#
_cell.length_a   1.000
_cell.length_b   1.000
_cell.length_c   1.000
_cell.angle_alpha   90.00
_cell.angle_beta   90.00
_cell.angle_gamma   90.00
#
_symmetry.space_group_name_H-M   'P 1'
#
loop_
_entity.id
_entity.type
_entity.pdbx_description
1 polymer ?
#
loop_
_entity_poly.entity_id
_entity_poly.type
_entity_poly.pdbx_seq_one_letter_code
_entity_poly.pdbx_strand_id
1 'polypeptide(L)'
;MKAGVVRPLSDIFRGVKGIRGLLDRQVRLQLQEVFREKFQCLHNQDDVLPFANDILCEDEIRHGREDGLFLCKKNNANLICRWIMKSGDGGKPLAIFVQAEHAELTTDGDKFSHKKLRGWYDKIHHSTSSFIGTYEVVIVLITNMKYTNPAAIQGRYHDDQYGSDGISDMPELLLIDKSNIKEYLSPTFAYRGILATPDNFQSEQIQSLP
;
A
#
# COMPACT_ATOMS: atom_id res chain seq x y z
N MET A 1 0.51 -5.12 -28.67
CA MET A 1 0.65 -4.89 -27.20
C MET A 1 1.80 -3.91 -26.98
N LYS A 2 1.54 -2.71 -26.47
CA LYS A 2 2.62 -1.83 -26.01
C LYS A 2 3.20 -2.47 -24.73
N ALA A 3 4.49 -2.76 -24.71
CA ALA A 3 5.15 -3.28 -23.52
C ALA A 3 4.95 -2.28 -22.37
N GLY A 4 4.39 -2.75 -21.25
CA GLY A 4 4.22 -1.92 -20.05
C GLY A 4 5.57 -1.39 -19.56
N VAL A 5 5.58 -0.16 -19.03
CA VAL A 5 6.80 0.47 -18.51
C VAL A 5 7.22 -0.28 -17.24
N VAL A 6 8.48 -0.71 -17.16
CA VAL A 6 9.03 -1.35 -15.96
C VAL A 6 9.60 -0.28 -15.05
N ARG A 7 9.26 -0.33 -13.76
CA ARG A 7 9.75 0.58 -12.72
C ARG A 7 10.00 -0.17 -11.40
N PRO A 8 10.95 0.26 -10.56
CA PRO A 8 11.05 -0.20 -9.18
C PRO A 8 9.85 0.24 -8.34
N LEU A 9 9.55 -0.46 -7.24
CA LEU A 9 8.52 -0.05 -6.30
C LEU A 9 8.80 1.32 -5.67
N SER A 10 10.08 1.68 -5.49
CA SER A 10 10.48 3.01 -4.98
C SER A 10 10.07 4.17 -5.89
N ASP A 11 9.91 3.95 -7.20
CA ASP A 11 9.38 4.97 -8.11
C ASP A 11 7.86 5.14 -7.95
N ILE A 12 7.15 4.05 -7.65
CA ILE A 12 5.69 4.04 -7.46
C ILE A 12 5.36 4.67 -6.10
N PHE A 13 6.03 4.21 -5.05
CA PHE A 13 5.91 4.70 -3.69
C PHE A 13 7.09 5.62 -3.36
N ARG A 14 7.16 6.74 -4.06
CA ARG A 14 8.28 7.70 -3.91
C ARG A 14 8.49 8.13 -2.45
N GLY A 15 9.74 8.15 -2.02
CA GLY A 15 10.16 8.53 -0.65
C GLY A 15 9.87 7.47 0.42
N VAL A 16 9.27 6.33 0.05
CA VAL A 16 8.88 5.29 1.00
C VAL A 16 10.08 4.67 1.72
N LYS A 17 9.88 4.26 2.97
CA LYS A 17 10.84 3.46 3.72
C LYS A 17 10.53 1.98 3.52
N GLY A 18 11.55 1.16 3.36
CA GLY A 18 11.40 -0.29 3.18
C GLY A 18 12.77 -0.93 3.04
N ILE A 19 12.83 -2.25 3.04
CA ILE A 19 14.09 -2.95 2.78
C ILE A 19 14.51 -2.76 1.32
N ARG A 20 15.82 -2.63 1.06
CA ARG A 20 16.34 -2.35 -0.28
C ARG A 20 15.86 -3.33 -1.34
N GLY A 21 15.84 -4.63 -1.04
CA GLY A 21 15.39 -5.66 -1.98
C GLY A 21 13.93 -5.47 -2.43
N LEU A 22 13.05 -5.02 -1.53
CA LEU A 22 11.67 -4.71 -1.83
C LEU A 22 11.56 -3.40 -2.63
N LEU A 23 12.31 -2.36 -2.24
CA LEU A 23 12.31 -1.07 -2.94
C LEU A 23 12.77 -1.18 -4.40
N ASP A 24 13.79 -1.99 -4.65
CA ASP A 24 14.38 -2.21 -5.98
C ASP A 24 13.54 -3.18 -6.84
N ARG A 25 12.48 -3.78 -6.27
CA ARG A 25 11.64 -4.77 -6.94
C ARG A 25 10.97 -4.17 -8.17
N GLN A 26 11.28 -4.76 -9.33
CA GLN A 26 10.78 -4.28 -10.61
C GLN A 26 9.35 -4.77 -10.86
N VAL A 27 8.46 -3.86 -11.20
CA VAL A 27 7.07 -4.15 -11.57
C VAL A 27 6.72 -3.51 -12.91
N ARG A 28 5.77 -4.12 -13.62
CA ARG A 28 5.21 -3.56 -14.86
C ARG A 28 4.07 -2.65 -14.51
N LEU A 29 4.20 -1.38 -14.86
CA LEU A 29 3.09 -0.45 -14.89
C LEU A 29 2.16 -0.86 -16.02
N GLN A 30 0.93 -1.18 -15.64
CA GLN A 30 -0.19 -1.32 -16.53
C GLN A 30 -1.25 -0.31 -16.13
N LEU A 31 -2.10 0.04 -17.09
CA LEU A 31 -3.29 0.78 -16.79
C LEU A 31 -4.19 -0.09 -15.90
N GLN A 32 -4.56 0.42 -14.72
CA GLN A 32 -5.48 -0.26 -13.81
C GLN A 32 -6.80 0.51 -13.78
N GLU A 33 -7.91 -0.21 -14.00
CA GLU A 33 -9.24 0.29 -13.66
C GLU A 33 -9.42 0.23 -12.14
N VAL A 34 -10.32 1.06 -11.61
CA VAL A 34 -10.60 1.12 -10.16
C VAL A 34 -11.99 0.58 -9.90
N PHE A 35 -12.08 -0.47 -9.11
CA PHE A 35 -13.34 -1.11 -8.72
C PHE A 35 -13.58 -0.94 -7.22
N ARG A 36 -14.85 -0.86 -6.81
CA ARG A 36 -15.24 -0.87 -5.39
C ARG A 36 -15.83 -2.24 -5.05
N GLU A 37 -15.26 -2.90 -4.05
CA GLU A 37 -15.75 -4.20 -3.61
C GLU A 37 -17.16 -4.09 -3.03
N LYS A 38 -18.04 -5.04 -3.40
CA LYS A 38 -19.42 -5.04 -2.91
C LYS A 38 -19.52 -5.40 -1.43
N PHE A 39 -18.71 -6.37 -1.00
CA PHE A 39 -18.77 -6.94 0.34
C PHE A 39 -17.55 -6.60 1.17
N GLN A 40 -17.77 -6.51 2.49
CA GLN A 40 -16.68 -6.46 3.46
C GLN A 40 -16.02 -7.82 3.55
N CYS A 41 -14.72 -7.88 3.27
CA CYS A 41 -13.93 -9.12 3.27
C CYS A 41 -13.16 -9.35 4.57
N LEU A 42 -12.85 -8.29 5.33
CA LEU A 42 -12.31 -8.37 6.70
C LEU A 42 -13.26 -7.61 7.64
N HIS A 43 -13.91 -8.35 8.53
CA HIS A 43 -14.79 -7.81 9.58
C HIS A 43 -14.01 -7.47 10.84
N ASN A 44 -13.02 -8.29 11.19
CA ASN A 44 -12.16 -8.13 12.36
C ASN A 44 -10.69 -8.02 11.95
N GLN A 45 -9.87 -7.49 12.86
CA GLN A 45 -8.43 -7.32 12.63
C GLN A 45 -7.65 -8.65 12.53
N ASP A 46 -8.24 -9.74 12.98
CA ASP A 46 -7.65 -11.08 12.95
C ASP A 46 -8.20 -11.94 11.80
N ASP A 47 -9.08 -11.38 10.96
CA ASP A 47 -9.61 -12.10 9.80
C ASP A 47 -8.53 -12.31 8.73
N VAL A 48 -8.63 -13.42 8.01
CA VAL A 48 -7.81 -13.72 6.82
C VAL A 48 -8.60 -13.43 5.56
N LEU A 49 -8.01 -12.65 4.67
CA LEU A 49 -8.58 -12.27 3.40
C LEU A 49 -8.76 -13.50 2.52
N PRO A 50 -9.98 -13.80 2.04
CA PRO A 50 -10.19 -14.95 1.17
C PRO A 50 -9.42 -14.82 -0.14
N PHE A 51 -8.79 -15.91 -0.55
CA PHE A 51 -8.14 -16.00 -1.85
C PHE A 51 -9.19 -16.34 -2.93
N ALA A 52 -9.80 -15.31 -3.52
CA ALA A 52 -10.83 -15.45 -4.55
C ALA A 52 -10.31 -14.98 -5.91
N ASN A 53 -10.45 -15.81 -6.96
CA ASN A 53 -9.97 -15.47 -8.31
C ASN A 53 -10.66 -14.22 -8.86
N ASP A 54 -11.96 -14.11 -8.57
CA ASP A 54 -12.77 -12.99 -8.98
C ASP A 54 -13.39 -12.29 -7.77
N ILE A 55 -13.52 -10.98 -7.87
CA ILE A 55 -14.02 -10.09 -6.81
C ILE A 55 -15.33 -9.47 -7.31
N LEU A 56 -16.40 -9.66 -6.54
CA LEU A 56 -17.70 -9.04 -6.83
C LEU A 56 -17.67 -7.56 -6.41
N CYS A 57 -17.96 -6.68 -7.35
CA CYS A 57 -17.91 -5.24 -7.18
C CYS A 57 -19.31 -4.60 -7.15
N GLU A 58 -19.38 -3.31 -6.79
CA GLU A 58 -20.63 -2.56 -6.65
C GLU A 58 -21.42 -2.41 -7.96
N ASP A 59 -20.78 -2.64 -9.11
CA ASP A 59 -21.41 -2.74 -10.44
C ASP A 59 -22.10 -4.09 -10.70
N GLU A 60 -22.14 -4.98 -9.70
CA GLU A 60 -22.67 -6.34 -9.77
C GLU A 60 -21.88 -7.27 -10.71
N ILE A 61 -20.69 -6.87 -11.14
CA ILE A 61 -19.80 -7.66 -12.00
C ILE A 61 -18.69 -8.28 -11.16
N ARG A 62 -18.32 -9.51 -11.52
CA ARG A 62 -17.14 -10.19 -11.00
C ARG A 62 -15.95 -9.86 -11.90
N HIS A 63 -15.00 -9.13 -11.35
CA HIS A 63 -13.75 -8.79 -12.03
C HIS A 63 -12.64 -9.71 -11.54
N GLY A 64 -11.75 -10.13 -12.45
CA GLY A 64 -10.57 -10.88 -12.08
C GLY A 64 -9.66 -10.01 -11.20
N ARG A 65 -9.04 -10.60 -10.18
CA ARG A 65 -8.21 -9.82 -9.23
C ARG A 65 -7.01 -9.09 -9.87
N GLU A 66 -6.63 -9.45 -11.09
CA GLU A 66 -5.54 -8.84 -11.85
C GLU A 66 -6.00 -7.74 -12.81
N ASP A 67 -7.31 -7.52 -12.93
CA ASP A 67 -7.93 -6.60 -13.87
C ASP A 67 -7.83 -5.13 -13.41
N GLY A 68 -7.61 -4.90 -12.12
CA GLY A 68 -7.58 -3.54 -11.59
C GLY A 68 -7.15 -3.41 -10.14
N LEU A 69 -7.41 -2.21 -9.62
CA LEU A 69 -7.28 -1.84 -8.22
C LEU A 69 -8.64 -1.95 -7.55
N PHE A 70 -8.69 -2.70 -6.45
CA PHE A 70 -9.90 -2.93 -5.69
C PHE A 70 -9.88 -2.08 -4.43
N LEU A 71 -10.77 -1.11 -4.36
CA LEU A 71 -11.09 -0.37 -3.15
C LEU A 71 -11.95 -1.26 -2.26
N CYS A 72 -11.43 -1.56 -1.06
CA CYS A 72 -12.16 -2.37 -0.10
C CYS A 72 -13.44 -1.66 0.33
N LYS A 73 -14.49 -2.43 0.63
CA LYS A 73 -15.75 -1.88 1.14
C LYS A 73 -15.49 -1.04 2.40
N LYS A 74 -16.24 0.05 2.59
CA LYS A 74 -16.15 0.87 3.81
C LYS A 74 -16.21 0.00 5.07
N ASN A 75 -15.41 0.36 6.08
CA ASN A 75 -15.23 -0.34 7.35
C ASN A 75 -14.50 -1.70 7.26
N ASN A 76 -13.90 -2.05 6.12
CA ASN A 76 -12.98 -3.20 6.07
C ASN A 76 -11.90 -3.06 7.15
N ALA A 77 -11.66 -4.14 7.89
CA ALA A 77 -10.57 -4.16 8.86
C ALA A 77 -9.23 -4.18 8.13
N ASN A 78 -8.26 -3.41 8.61
CA ASN A 78 -6.85 -3.41 8.18
C ASN A 78 -6.54 -3.00 6.73
N LEU A 79 -7.49 -2.94 5.79
CA LEU A 79 -7.21 -2.63 4.37
C LEU A 79 -8.15 -1.56 3.80
N ILE A 80 -7.59 -0.63 3.02
CA ILE A 80 -8.38 0.32 2.21
C ILE A 80 -8.41 -0.06 0.73
N CYS A 81 -7.36 -0.70 0.22
CA CYS A 81 -7.35 -1.21 -1.14
C CYS A 81 -6.30 -2.30 -1.34
N ARG A 82 -6.47 -3.05 -2.43
CA ARG A 82 -5.55 -4.09 -2.88
C ARG A 82 -5.48 -4.14 -4.40
N TRP A 83 -4.33 -4.53 -4.93
CA TRP A 83 -4.19 -4.79 -6.36
C TRP A 83 -3.01 -5.71 -6.66
N ILE A 84 -3.03 -6.34 -7.84
CA ILE A 84 -1.94 -7.19 -8.32
C ILE A 84 -1.11 -6.43 -9.36
N MET A 85 0.22 -6.51 -9.25
CA MET A 85 1.15 -6.00 -10.24
C MET A 85 1.97 -7.13 -10.85
N LYS A 86 2.13 -7.10 -12.17
CA LYS A 86 3.01 -8.04 -12.86
C LYS A 86 4.46 -7.74 -12.56
N SER A 87 5.27 -8.78 -12.46
CA SER A 87 6.71 -8.64 -12.30
C SER A 87 7.37 -8.00 -13.51
N GLY A 88 8.30 -7.08 -13.29
CA GLY A 88 9.15 -6.47 -14.32
C GLY A 88 10.15 -7.47 -14.89
N ASP A 89 10.72 -8.30 -14.03
CA ASP A 89 11.80 -9.25 -14.30
C ASP A 89 11.35 -10.70 -14.52
N GLY A 90 10.04 -10.95 -14.62
CA GLY A 90 9.49 -12.30 -14.80
C GLY A 90 9.37 -13.16 -13.54
N GLY A 91 9.72 -12.62 -12.36
CA GLY A 91 9.44 -13.24 -11.07
C GLY A 91 7.94 -13.34 -10.74
N LYS A 92 7.62 -13.73 -9.49
CA LYS A 92 6.23 -13.78 -9.01
C LYS A 92 5.55 -12.41 -9.18
N PRO A 93 4.27 -12.36 -9.58
CA PRO A 93 3.49 -11.13 -9.47
C PRO A 93 3.39 -10.69 -8.00
N LEU A 94 3.22 -9.39 -7.80
CA LEU A 94 3.15 -8.78 -6.48
C LEU A 94 1.69 -8.55 -6.11
N ALA A 95 1.30 -8.95 -4.90
CA ALA A 95 0.03 -8.58 -4.29
C ALA A 95 0.27 -7.41 -3.33
N ILE A 96 -0.21 -6.23 -3.71
CA ILE A 96 -0.05 -5.01 -2.93
C ILE A 96 -1.31 -4.78 -2.11
N PHE A 97 -1.11 -4.60 -0.81
CA PHE A 97 -2.15 -4.33 0.18
C PHE A 97 -1.86 -3.00 0.85
N VAL A 98 -2.81 -2.07 0.83
CA VAL A 98 -2.60 -0.73 1.36
C VAL A 98 -3.54 -0.48 2.52
N GLN A 99 -3.01 0.16 3.54
CA GLN A 99 -3.76 0.72 4.65
C GLN A 99 -3.36 2.16 4.91
N ALA A 100 -4.35 2.95 5.31
CA ALA A 100 -4.12 4.25 5.93
C ALA A 100 -4.49 4.17 7.42
N GLU A 101 -3.54 4.46 8.30
CA GLU A 101 -3.75 4.50 9.75
C GLU A 101 -3.31 5.86 10.28
N HIS A 102 -4.13 6.51 11.09
CA HIS A 102 -3.83 7.86 11.60
C HIS A 102 -3.50 8.84 10.47
N ALA A 103 -4.19 8.72 9.33
CA ALA A 103 -4.00 9.57 8.15
C ALA A 103 -4.83 10.87 8.21
N GLU A 104 -5.73 10.99 9.19
CA GLU A 104 -6.52 12.20 9.41
C GLU A 104 -5.62 13.37 9.85
N LEU A 105 -5.95 14.58 9.38
CA LEU A 105 -5.22 15.80 9.69
C LEU A 105 -5.23 16.14 11.19
N THR A 106 -6.25 15.68 11.92
CA THR A 106 -6.48 15.91 13.34
C THR A 106 -5.94 14.79 14.24
N THR A 107 -5.06 13.92 13.73
CA THR A 107 -4.49 12.84 14.53
C THR A 107 -3.71 13.39 15.72
N ASP A 108 -4.18 13.07 16.94
CA ASP A 108 -3.45 13.32 18.19
C ASP A 108 -2.25 12.38 18.31
N GLY A 109 -1.04 12.97 18.27
CA GLY A 109 0.22 12.27 18.49
C GLY A 109 1.17 12.32 17.29
N ASP A 110 2.41 12.73 17.54
CA ASP A 110 3.42 12.90 16.48
C ASP A 110 4.22 11.63 16.19
N LYS A 111 4.07 10.54 16.97
CA LYS A 111 4.99 9.41 16.96
C LYS A 111 4.31 8.05 16.80
N PHE A 112 4.74 7.30 15.80
CA PHE A 112 4.41 5.89 15.60
C PHE A 112 5.60 5.03 16.04
N SER A 113 5.49 4.39 17.21
CA SER A 113 6.58 3.59 17.75
C SER A 113 6.73 2.29 16.99
N HIS A 114 7.95 1.75 16.96
CA HIS A 114 8.21 0.45 16.36
C HIS A 114 7.39 -0.70 16.94
N LYS A 115 7.13 -0.73 18.26
CA LYS A 115 6.23 -1.73 18.85
C LYS A 115 4.81 -1.65 18.27
N LYS A 116 4.29 -0.44 18.04
CA LYS A 116 2.97 -0.25 17.42
C LYS A 116 2.99 -0.68 15.96
N LEU A 117 4.01 -0.24 15.20
CA LEU A 117 4.17 -0.63 13.79
C LEU A 117 4.28 -2.15 13.63
N ARG A 118 5.08 -2.81 14.47
CA ARG A 118 5.23 -4.27 14.45
C ARG A 118 3.92 -4.99 14.76
N GLY A 119 3.22 -4.56 15.80
CA GLY A 119 1.92 -5.15 16.16
C GLY A 119 0.86 -4.95 15.07
N TRP A 120 0.89 -3.82 14.36
CA TRP A 120 0.05 -3.61 13.17
C TRP A 120 0.48 -4.53 12.01
N TYR A 121 1.79 -4.58 11.74
CA TYR A 121 2.38 -5.38 10.67
C TYR A 121 2.03 -6.87 10.80
N ASP A 122 2.17 -7.45 11.99
CA ASP A 122 1.86 -8.86 12.23
C ASP A 122 0.38 -9.18 11.93
N LYS A 123 -0.54 -8.25 12.24
CA LYS A 123 -1.98 -8.40 11.94
C LYS A 123 -2.25 -8.40 10.44
N ILE A 124 -1.73 -7.43 9.71
CA ILE A 124 -1.97 -7.34 8.26
C ILE A 124 -1.24 -8.44 7.48
N HIS A 125 -0.06 -8.85 7.94
CA HIS A 125 0.63 -10.01 7.42
C HIS A 125 -0.19 -11.29 7.63
N HIS A 126 -0.83 -11.46 8.80
CA HIS A 126 -1.78 -12.53 9.02
C HIS A 126 -2.99 -12.44 8.07
N SER A 127 -3.62 -11.27 7.96
CA SER A 127 -4.77 -11.05 7.09
C SER A 127 -4.48 -11.36 5.61
N THR A 128 -3.24 -11.22 5.16
CA THR A 128 -2.84 -11.41 3.75
C THR A 128 -2.17 -12.76 3.48
N SER A 129 -2.07 -13.62 4.50
CA SER A 129 -1.33 -14.89 4.46
C SER A 129 -1.79 -15.86 3.35
N SER A 130 -3.05 -15.80 2.93
CA SER A 130 -3.59 -16.62 1.85
C SER A 130 -2.96 -16.34 0.47
N PHE A 131 -2.24 -15.22 0.31
CA PHE A 131 -1.62 -14.81 -0.95
C PHE A 131 -0.16 -15.24 -1.10
N ILE A 132 0.55 -15.56 -0.02
CA ILE A 132 2.00 -15.79 0.01
C ILE A 132 2.44 -16.96 -0.89
N GLY A 133 1.57 -17.97 -1.06
CA GLY A 133 1.86 -19.10 -1.95
C GLY A 133 1.99 -18.69 -3.43
N THR A 134 1.12 -17.79 -3.87
CA THR A 134 0.97 -17.42 -5.29
C THR A 134 1.70 -16.12 -5.63
N TYR A 135 1.70 -15.15 -4.72
CA TYR A 135 2.19 -13.80 -4.92
C TYR A 135 3.35 -13.48 -3.98
N GLU A 136 4.18 -12.54 -4.40
CA GLU A 136 5.04 -11.80 -3.48
C GLU A 136 4.19 -10.73 -2.81
N VAL A 137 4.06 -10.79 -1.48
CA VAL A 137 3.18 -9.88 -0.73
C VAL A 137 3.93 -8.58 -0.43
N VAL A 138 3.26 -7.46 -0.65
CA VAL A 138 3.74 -6.12 -0.32
C VAL A 138 2.67 -5.42 0.51
N ILE A 139 3.07 -4.95 1.68
CA ILE A 139 2.19 -4.27 2.64
C ILE A 139 2.60 -2.81 2.71
N VAL A 140 1.67 -1.91 2.42
CA VAL A 140 1.90 -0.47 2.41
C VAL A 140 1.13 0.18 3.55
N LEU A 141 1.85 0.82 4.46
CA LEU A 141 1.25 1.67 5.49
C LEU A 141 1.43 3.15 5.11
N ILE A 142 0.34 3.89 5.15
CA ILE A 142 0.32 5.35 5.06
C ILE A 142 -0.15 5.91 6.40
N THR A 143 0.64 6.79 7.00
CA THR A 143 0.30 7.42 8.28
C THR A 143 0.77 8.87 8.36
N ASN A 144 0.01 9.73 9.06
CA ASN A 144 0.40 11.11 9.36
C ASN A 144 1.23 11.21 10.66
N MET A 145 1.57 10.09 11.30
CA MET A 145 2.50 10.06 12.43
C MET A 145 3.94 9.89 11.95
N LYS A 146 4.94 10.40 12.68
CA LYS A 146 6.35 10.16 12.36
C LYS A 146 6.80 8.84 12.99
N TYR A 147 7.35 7.92 12.20
CA TYR A 147 7.90 6.70 12.76
C TYR A 147 9.20 6.98 13.54
N THR A 148 9.33 6.35 14.70
CA THR A 148 10.54 6.45 15.54
C THR A 148 11.20 5.10 15.69
N ASN A 149 12.40 4.98 15.12
CA ASN A 149 13.26 3.81 15.24
C ASN A 149 13.79 3.67 16.69
N PRO A 150 13.66 2.49 17.33
CA PRO A 150 14.25 2.21 18.64
C PRO A 150 15.75 2.46 18.73
N ALA A 151 16.51 2.18 17.66
CA ALA A 151 17.97 2.37 17.64
C ALA A 151 18.37 3.85 17.68
N ALA A 152 17.52 4.74 17.16
CA ALA A 152 17.73 6.19 17.22
C ALA A 152 17.65 6.76 18.64
N ILE A 153 16.97 6.07 19.56
CA ILE A 153 16.75 6.53 20.94
C ILE A 153 17.97 6.23 21.82
N GLN A 154 18.84 5.28 21.45
CA GLN A 154 20.00 4.87 22.25
C GLN A 154 21.32 5.55 21.85
N GLY A 155 21.29 6.59 21.01
CA GLY A 155 22.50 7.36 20.64
C GLY A 155 23.55 6.60 19.84
N ARG A 156 23.20 5.43 19.29
CA ARG A 156 24.07 4.62 18.43
C ARG A 156 23.64 4.76 16.98
N TYR A 157 24.00 5.88 16.35
CA TYR A 157 23.92 6.02 14.90
C TYR A 157 25.33 5.94 14.32
N HIS A 158 25.61 4.85 13.60
CA HIS A 158 26.52 4.88 12.46
C HIS A 158 25.66 5.14 11.22
N ASP A 159 26.16 6.03 10.37
CA ASP A 159 25.51 6.66 9.22
C ASP A 159 25.36 5.68 8.04
N ASP A 160 24.59 4.61 8.25
CA ASP A 160 24.32 3.60 7.25
C ASP A 160 22.87 3.82 6.76
N GLN A 161 22.74 4.71 5.78
CA GLN A 161 21.49 5.27 5.22
C GLN A 161 20.34 4.31 4.87
N TYR A 162 20.44 2.99 5.01
CA TYR A 162 19.39 2.08 4.51
C TYR A 162 19.24 0.74 5.27
N GLY A 163 19.78 0.62 6.50
CA GLY A 163 19.92 -0.71 7.12
C GLY A 163 19.56 -0.87 8.60
N SER A 164 19.42 0.21 9.38
CA SER A 164 19.28 0.10 10.85
C SER A 164 17.94 0.62 11.39
N ASP A 165 16.97 0.85 10.51
CA ASP A 165 15.76 1.65 10.77
C ASP A 165 14.67 0.93 11.60
N GLY A 166 14.92 -0.31 12.02
CA GLY A 166 13.90 -1.15 12.67
C GLY A 166 12.75 -1.53 11.72
N ILE A 167 12.97 -1.49 10.41
CA ILE A 167 12.02 -1.98 9.39
C ILE A 167 12.50 -3.31 8.79
N SER A 168 13.78 -3.66 9.00
CA SER A 168 14.40 -4.87 8.44
C SER A 168 13.76 -6.19 8.88
N ASP A 169 13.09 -6.21 10.03
CA ASP A 169 12.35 -7.36 10.55
C ASP A 169 10.90 -7.46 10.02
N MET A 170 10.48 -6.51 9.17
CA MET A 170 9.20 -6.44 8.47
C MET A 170 9.45 -6.36 6.96
N PRO A 171 9.93 -7.46 6.32
CA PRO A 171 10.53 -7.39 4.98
C PRO A 171 9.53 -7.05 3.87
N GLU A 172 8.24 -7.31 4.07
CA GLU A 172 7.15 -6.99 3.14
C GLU A 172 6.64 -5.55 3.28
N LEU A 173 7.14 -4.78 4.25
CA LEU A 173 6.63 -3.45 4.59
C LEU A 173 7.24 -2.33 3.73
N LEU A 174 6.34 -1.52 3.18
CA LEU A 174 6.59 -0.17 2.68
C LEU A 174 5.89 0.84 3.60
N LEU A 175 6.66 1.73 4.24
CA LEU A 175 6.18 2.71 5.20
C LEU A 175 6.27 4.14 4.67
N ILE A 176 5.11 4.77 4.52
CA ILE A 176 4.93 6.19 4.26
C ILE A 176 4.42 6.83 5.55
N ASP A 177 5.22 7.72 6.11
CA ASP A 177 4.98 8.39 7.39
C ASP A 177 5.06 9.92 7.24
N LYS A 178 4.85 10.66 8.33
CA LYS A 178 4.92 12.13 8.33
C LYS A 178 6.22 12.70 7.75
N SER A 179 7.33 11.96 7.81
CA SER A 179 8.64 12.45 7.35
C SER A 179 8.84 12.37 5.84
N ASN A 180 8.13 11.46 5.15
CA ASN A 180 8.27 11.27 3.70
C ASN A 180 6.96 11.45 2.92
N ILE A 181 5.82 11.65 3.59
CA ILE A 181 4.51 11.82 2.95
C ILE A 181 4.47 12.93 1.90
N LYS A 182 5.21 14.03 2.09
CA LYS A 182 5.29 15.11 1.10
C LYS A 182 5.93 14.66 -0.22
N GLU A 183 6.95 13.80 -0.16
CA GLU A 183 7.57 13.26 -1.36
C GLU A 183 6.64 12.26 -2.05
N TYR A 184 5.97 11.42 -1.26
CA TYR A 184 4.94 10.51 -1.76
C TYR A 184 3.78 11.25 -2.44
N LEU A 185 3.36 12.41 -1.93
CA LEU A 185 2.28 13.23 -2.49
C LEU A 185 2.76 14.21 -3.58
N SER A 186 4.04 14.21 -3.93
CA SER A 186 4.58 15.19 -4.88
C SER A 186 3.91 15.08 -6.27
N PRO A 187 3.85 16.18 -7.06
CA PRO A 187 3.08 16.28 -8.32
C PRO A 187 3.47 15.30 -9.43
N THR A 188 4.49 14.46 -9.23
CA THR A 188 4.83 13.30 -10.08
C THR A 188 3.74 12.19 -10.10
N PHE A 189 2.50 12.53 -9.75
CA PHE A 189 1.34 11.63 -9.63
C PHE A 189 0.99 10.88 -10.93
N ALA A 190 1.41 11.41 -12.09
CA ALA A 190 1.11 10.86 -13.43
C ALA A 190 1.71 9.46 -13.71
N TYR A 191 2.57 8.91 -12.85
CA TYR A 191 3.29 7.65 -13.11
C TYR A 191 2.80 6.44 -12.31
N ARG A 192 1.71 6.53 -11.56
CA ARG A 192 1.20 5.41 -10.73
C ARG A 192 0.26 4.43 -11.45
N GLY A 193 0.00 4.62 -12.74
CA GLY A 193 -0.80 3.67 -13.55
C GLY A 193 -2.29 3.60 -13.20
N ILE A 194 -2.78 4.47 -12.32
CA ILE A 194 -4.19 4.60 -11.96
C ILE A 194 -4.80 5.66 -12.89
N LEU A 195 -5.51 5.26 -13.95
CA LEU A 195 -6.49 6.18 -14.54
C LEU A 195 -7.79 5.92 -13.81
N ALA A 196 -8.35 6.96 -13.19
CA ALA A 196 -9.77 6.90 -12.88
C ALA A 196 -10.53 6.81 -14.20
N THR A 197 -11.58 6.00 -14.21
CA THR A 197 -12.58 6.06 -15.27
C THR A 197 -13.10 7.51 -15.39
N PRO A 198 -13.36 8.02 -16.61
CA PRO A 198 -13.69 9.43 -16.84
C PRO A 198 -14.94 9.98 -16.11
N ASP A 199 -15.71 9.15 -15.41
CA ASP A 199 -17.03 9.54 -14.91
C ASP A 199 -17.05 10.12 -13.48
N ASN A 200 -15.92 10.16 -12.75
CA ASN A 200 -15.90 10.66 -11.36
C ASN A 200 -15.01 11.88 -11.10
N PHE A 201 -14.25 12.38 -12.09
CA PHE A 201 -13.42 13.57 -11.88
C PHE A 201 -14.16 14.91 -12.05
N GLN A 202 -15.37 14.90 -12.66
CA GLN A 202 -16.17 16.12 -12.82
C GLN A 202 -17.22 16.34 -11.71
N SER A 203 -17.40 15.39 -10.79
CA SER A 203 -18.40 15.49 -9.72
C SER A 203 -17.83 15.92 -8.36
N GLU A 204 -16.51 15.97 -8.17
CA GLU A 204 -15.89 16.40 -6.90
C GLU A 204 -15.10 17.72 -7.00
N GLN A 205 -15.17 18.44 -8.12
CA GLN A 205 -14.81 19.85 -8.18
C GLN A 205 -16.07 20.67 -8.43
N ILE A 206 -16.61 21.22 -7.34
CA ILE A 206 -17.42 22.44 -7.15
C ILE A 206 -18.36 22.17 -5.97
N GLN A 207 -17.78 22.04 -4.78
CA GLN A 207 -18.32 22.71 -3.59
C GLN A 207 -17.12 23.28 -2.86
N SER A 208 -16.64 24.40 -3.40
CA SER A 208 -15.96 25.42 -2.62
C SER A 208 -16.68 25.56 -1.28
N LEU A 209 -15.95 25.29 -0.20
CA LEU A 209 -16.32 25.73 1.14
C LEU A 209 -16.57 27.26 1.12
N PRO A 210 -17.49 27.76 1.96
CA PRO A 210 -17.63 29.20 2.19
C PRO A 210 -16.34 29.83 2.73
#